data_AF-A0A1Q5J7T8-F1
#
_entry.id   AF-A0A1Q5J7T8-F1
#
_cell.length_a   1.000
_cell.length_b   1.000
_cell.length_c   1.000
_cell.angle_alpha   90.00
_cell.angle_beta   90.00
_cell.angle_gamma   90.00
#
_symmetry.space_group_name_H-M   'P 1'
#
loop_
_entity.id
_entity.type
_entity.pdbx_description
1 polymer ?
#
loop_
_entity_poly.entity_id
_entity_poly.type
_entity_poly.pdbx_seq_one_letter_code
_entity_poly.pdbx_strand_id
1 'polypeptide(L)'
;MMDATAVPTPDRNDEDFWTAAAALVEPPWSEPDQGDAFTMDERVHDAVRALAERISTRAQAYRAADKPLDPVLMASPDAQLALLRALYEAKQSVERLAESAATVAGRSGANYAQLGAAWGGIKRQSARLKWPHAVVRKAASESIPFHHAGGTAAVHHDADADAWWYTATGADGRETESEPVHRTYAEAIAGATEYLLAHALPGRQAPAGD
;
A
#
# COMPACT_ATOMS: atom_id res chain seq x y z
N MET A 1 -11.03 30.90 -13.23
CA MET A 1 -10.04 30.23 -14.10
C MET A 1 -8.82 30.05 -13.22
N MET A 2 -8.73 28.92 -12.51
CA MET A 2 -7.58 28.62 -11.68
C MET A 2 -6.45 28.24 -12.62
N ASP A 3 -5.36 28.98 -12.54
CA ASP A 3 -4.12 28.72 -13.26
C ASP A 3 -3.63 27.34 -12.82
N ALA A 4 -3.85 26.33 -13.66
CA ALA A 4 -3.36 24.99 -13.39
C ALA A 4 -1.86 25.05 -13.53
N THR A 5 -1.17 25.27 -12.41
CA THR A 5 0.28 25.15 -12.35
C THR A 5 0.59 23.74 -12.80
N ALA A 6 1.25 23.60 -13.96
CA ALA A 6 1.57 22.30 -14.52
C ALA A 6 2.37 21.51 -13.48
N VAL A 7 1.92 20.28 -13.19
CA VAL A 7 2.60 19.39 -12.26
C VAL A 7 4.03 19.18 -12.79
N PRO A 8 5.09 19.46 -12.00
CA PRO A 8 6.45 19.25 -12.45
C PRO A 8 6.69 17.77 -12.84
N THR A 9 7.26 17.54 -14.02
CA THR A 9 7.61 16.20 -14.52
C THR A 9 9.09 16.12 -14.90
N PRO A 10 10.03 16.29 -13.93
CA PRO A 10 11.45 16.20 -14.23
C PRO A 10 11.85 14.77 -14.60
N ASP A 11 12.88 14.66 -15.44
CA ASP A 11 13.49 13.37 -15.72
C ASP A 11 14.26 12.88 -14.49
N ARG A 12 14.37 11.55 -14.32
CA ARG A 12 15.03 10.94 -13.16
C ARG A 12 16.46 11.45 -12.93
N ASN A 13 17.14 11.84 -14.00
CA ASN A 13 18.53 12.29 -13.95
C ASN A 13 18.67 13.80 -13.71
N ASP A 14 17.57 14.55 -13.63
CA ASP A 14 17.59 15.98 -13.36
C ASP A 14 18.00 16.24 -11.91
N GLU A 15 18.81 17.28 -11.69
CA GLU A 15 19.24 17.68 -10.34
C GLU A 15 18.05 18.00 -9.42
N ASP A 16 16.97 18.52 -10.00
CA ASP A 16 15.75 18.90 -9.29
C ASP A 16 14.73 17.75 -9.14
N PHE A 17 15.02 16.54 -9.66
CA PHE A 17 14.09 15.41 -9.61
C PHE A 17 13.59 15.13 -8.19
N TRP A 18 14.51 15.02 -7.23
CA TRP A 18 14.15 14.72 -5.84
C TRP A 18 13.43 15.87 -5.15
N THR A 19 13.79 17.11 -5.48
CA THR A 19 13.10 18.31 -4.98
C THR A 19 11.65 18.33 -5.46
N ALA A 20 11.43 18.05 -6.75
CA ALA A 20 10.09 17.99 -7.33
C ALA A 20 9.28 16.80 -6.83
N ALA A 21 9.89 15.60 -6.74
CA ALA A 21 9.22 14.38 -6.27
C ALA A 21 8.81 14.47 -4.80
N ALA A 22 9.55 15.22 -3.97
CA ALA A 22 9.22 15.46 -2.57
C ALA A 22 8.16 16.57 -2.38
N ALA A 23 7.86 17.36 -3.40
CA ALA A 23 6.90 18.45 -3.30
C ALA A 23 5.46 17.92 -3.40
N LEU A 24 4.61 18.30 -2.44
CA LEU A 24 3.18 17.96 -2.49
C LEU A 24 2.47 18.74 -3.60
N VAL A 25 1.77 18.02 -4.47
CA VAL A 25 0.96 18.56 -5.58
C VAL A 25 -0.50 18.73 -5.13
N GLU A 26 -1.15 19.81 -5.57
CA GLU A 26 -2.56 20.10 -5.28
C GLU A 26 -3.37 20.24 -6.58
N PRO A 27 -4.50 19.51 -6.77
CA PRO A 27 -5.02 18.49 -5.86
C PRO A 27 -4.16 17.22 -5.86
N PRO A 28 -3.98 16.54 -4.72
CA PRO A 28 -3.10 15.36 -4.62
C PRO A 28 -3.71 14.08 -5.20
N TRP A 29 -4.98 14.10 -5.61
CA TRP A 29 -5.64 13.04 -6.36
C TRP A 29 -6.75 13.59 -7.26
N SER A 30 -7.13 12.83 -8.28
CA SER A 30 -8.41 12.95 -8.97
C SER A 30 -9.40 11.96 -8.36
N GLU A 31 -10.68 12.32 -8.25
CA GLU A 31 -11.70 11.40 -7.77
C GLU A 31 -11.81 10.17 -8.69
N PRO A 32 -11.81 8.94 -8.15
CA PRO A 32 -12.02 7.72 -8.94
C PRO A 32 -13.37 7.76 -9.66
N ASP A 33 -13.40 7.31 -10.92
CA ASP A 33 -14.65 7.16 -11.65
C ASP A 33 -15.35 5.82 -11.32
N GLN A 34 -16.51 5.57 -11.95
CA GLN A 34 -17.24 4.32 -11.71
C GLN A 34 -16.49 3.08 -12.21
N GLY A 35 -15.69 3.21 -13.27
CA GLY A 35 -14.86 2.14 -13.81
C GLY A 35 -13.70 1.80 -12.87
N ASP A 36 -13.07 2.80 -12.26
CA ASP A 36 -12.04 2.62 -11.23
C ASP A 36 -12.61 1.88 -10.01
N ALA A 37 -13.77 2.31 -9.53
CA ALA A 37 -14.45 1.67 -8.40
C ALA A 37 -14.82 0.21 -8.71
N PHE A 38 -15.39 -0.05 -9.90
CA PHE A 38 -15.73 -1.41 -10.33
C PHE A 38 -14.49 -2.31 -10.43
N THR A 39 -13.41 -1.81 -11.03
CA THR A 39 -12.14 -2.54 -11.15
C THR A 39 -11.55 -2.87 -9.77
N MET A 40 -11.67 -1.94 -8.81
CA MET A 40 -11.25 -2.17 -7.43
C MET A 40 -12.08 -3.26 -6.75
N ASP A 41 -13.41 -3.22 -6.90
CA ASP A 41 -14.30 -4.23 -6.34
C ASP A 41 -14.00 -5.63 -6.87
N GLU A 42 -13.74 -5.78 -8.17
CA GLU A 42 -13.35 -7.07 -8.76
C GLU A 42 -12.03 -7.60 -8.17
N ARG A 43 -11.00 -6.75 -8.08
CA ARG A 43 -9.70 -7.14 -7.51
C ARG A 43 -9.80 -7.53 -6.04
N VAL A 44 -10.58 -6.78 -5.26
CA VAL A 44 -10.85 -7.11 -3.85
C VAL A 44 -11.61 -8.44 -3.77
N HIS A 45 -12.62 -8.62 -4.61
CA HIS A 45 -13.43 -9.83 -4.61
C HIS A 45 -12.60 -11.07 -4.98
N ASP A 46 -11.69 -10.98 -5.95
CA ASP A 46 -10.78 -12.07 -6.31
C ASP A 46 -9.82 -12.43 -5.16
N ALA A 47 -9.21 -11.43 -4.52
CA ALA A 47 -8.31 -11.65 -3.39
C ALA A 47 -9.05 -12.30 -2.19
N VAL A 48 -10.25 -11.81 -1.90
CA VAL A 48 -11.10 -12.33 -0.82
C VAL A 48 -11.57 -13.75 -1.13
N ARG A 49 -11.97 -14.04 -2.38
CA ARG A 49 -12.38 -15.39 -2.80
C ARG A 49 -11.24 -16.39 -2.65
N ALA A 50 -10.03 -16.02 -3.07
CA ALA A 50 -8.84 -16.85 -2.89
C ALA A 50 -8.56 -17.16 -1.41
N LEU A 51 -8.72 -16.18 -0.51
CA LEU A 51 -8.63 -16.41 0.93
C LEU A 51 -9.76 -17.31 1.44
N ALA A 52 -10.99 -17.09 1.00
CA ALA A 52 -12.17 -17.86 1.38
C ALA A 52 -12.02 -19.35 1.02
N GLU A 53 -11.57 -19.67 -0.19
CA GLU A 53 -11.27 -21.03 -0.63
C GLU A 53 -10.15 -21.67 0.19
N ARG A 54 -9.15 -20.89 0.61
CA ARG A 54 -8.07 -21.38 1.46
C ARG A 54 -8.53 -21.73 2.87
N ILE A 55 -9.41 -20.92 3.47
CA ILE A 55 -9.89 -21.10 4.85
C ILE A 55 -11.18 -21.93 4.96
N SER A 56 -11.86 -22.21 3.84
CA SER A 56 -13.08 -23.01 3.83
C SER A 56 -12.81 -24.45 4.24
N THR A 57 -13.49 -24.90 5.30
CA THR A 57 -13.43 -26.30 5.78
C THR A 57 -13.81 -27.29 4.68
N ARG A 58 -14.84 -26.97 3.88
CA ARG A 58 -15.26 -27.80 2.76
C ARG A 58 -14.18 -27.88 1.68
N ALA A 59 -13.62 -26.74 1.28
CA ALA A 59 -12.55 -26.72 0.27
C ALA A 59 -11.30 -27.50 0.76
N GLN A 60 -10.97 -27.38 2.04
CA GLN A 60 -9.90 -28.16 2.68
C GLN A 60 -10.21 -29.66 2.67
N ALA A 61 -11.45 -30.07 2.96
CA ALA A 61 -11.85 -31.48 2.92
C ALA A 61 -11.77 -32.08 1.50
N TYR A 62 -12.18 -31.32 0.47
CA TYR A 62 -12.02 -31.73 -0.93
C TYR A 62 -10.56 -31.88 -1.32
N ARG A 63 -9.70 -30.91 -0.94
CA ARG A 63 -8.25 -30.96 -1.16
C ARG A 63 -7.61 -32.16 -0.46
N ALA A 64 -7.99 -32.43 0.79
CA ALA A 64 -7.48 -33.58 1.55
C ALA A 64 -7.90 -34.93 0.96
N ALA A 65 -9.06 -34.97 0.29
CA ALA A 65 -9.56 -36.14 -0.42
C ALA A 65 -9.07 -36.24 -1.89
N ASP A 66 -8.18 -35.33 -2.33
CA ASP A 66 -7.72 -35.19 -3.72
C ASP A 66 -8.86 -35.11 -4.74
N LYS A 67 -9.92 -34.36 -4.39
CA LYS A 67 -11.09 -34.14 -5.24
C LYS A 67 -11.14 -32.70 -5.74
N PRO A 68 -11.52 -32.47 -7.01
CA PRO A 68 -11.79 -31.12 -7.49
C PRO A 68 -12.97 -30.54 -6.74
N LEU A 69 -12.86 -29.28 -6.31
CA LEU A 69 -13.96 -28.53 -5.73
C LEU A 69 -14.82 -27.97 -6.87
N ASP A 70 -16.04 -28.46 -7.00
CA ASP A 70 -17.01 -27.92 -7.96
C ASP A 70 -17.33 -26.46 -7.61
N PRO A 71 -17.23 -25.50 -8.56
CA PRO A 71 -17.55 -24.10 -8.33
C PRO A 71 -18.94 -23.87 -7.72
N VAL A 72 -19.93 -24.73 -8.00
CA VAL A 72 -21.27 -24.61 -7.42
C VAL A 72 -21.25 -24.71 -5.88
N LEU A 73 -20.27 -25.41 -5.32
CA LEU A 73 -20.11 -25.56 -3.87
C LEU A 73 -19.67 -24.26 -3.21
N MET A 74 -19.15 -23.29 -3.95
CA MET A 74 -18.84 -21.96 -3.40
C MET A 74 -20.11 -21.18 -3.03
N ALA A 75 -21.28 -21.55 -3.58
CA ALA A 75 -22.57 -21.01 -3.14
C ALA A 75 -23.11 -21.66 -1.85
N SER A 76 -22.43 -22.67 -1.30
CA SER A 76 -22.88 -23.34 -0.07
C SER A 76 -22.79 -22.39 1.15
N PRO A 77 -23.66 -22.55 2.17
CA PRO A 77 -23.68 -21.67 3.34
C PRO A 77 -22.32 -21.57 4.06
N ASP A 78 -21.59 -22.68 4.22
CA ASP A 78 -20.28 -22.69 4.86
C ASP A 78 -19.20 -22.00 4.01
N ALA A 79 -19.24 -22.11 2.68
CA ALA A 79 -18.35 -21.37 1.79
C ALA A 79 -18.64 -19.86 1.82
N GLN A 80 -19.91 -19.46 1.90
CA GLN A 80 -20.31 -18.05 2.05
C GLN A 80 -19.92 -17.47 3.41
N LEU A 81 -19.96 -18.26 4.49
CA LEU A 81 -19.42 -17.84 5.79
C LEU A 81 -17.89 -17.68 5.75
N ALA A 82 -17.17 -18.56 5.04
CA ALA A 82 -15.73 -18.39 4.81
C ALA A 82 -15.44 -17.11 4.00
N LEU A 83 -16.25 -16.79 2.99
CA LEU A 83 -16.15 -15.54 2.23
C LEU A 83 -16.37 -14.31 3.13
N LEU A 84 -17.40 -14.33 3.99
CA LEU A 84 -17.64 -13.25 4.95
C LEU A 84 -16.46 -13.09 5.93
N ARG A 85 -15.87 -14.18 6.40
CA ARG A 85 -14.67 -14.11 7.26
C ARG A 85 -13.48 -13.53 6.50
N ALA A 86 -13.28 -13.92 5.24
CA ALA A 86 -12.24 -13.37 4.38
C ALA A 86 -12.41 -11.86 4.15
N LEU A 87 -13.65 -11.37 3.96
CA LEU A 87 -13.94 -9.93 3.87
C LEU A 87 -13.54 -9.17 5.14
N TYR A 88 -13.78 -9.77 6.32
CA TYR A 88 -13.35 -9.18 7.58
C TYR A 88 -11.82 -9.08 7.70
N GLU A 89 -11.08 -10.10 7.23
CA GLU A 89 -9.62 -10.03 7.17
C GLU A 89 -9.13 -8.97 6.18
N ALA A 90 -9.78 -8.86 5.01
CA ALA A 90 -9.47 -7.82 4.03
C ALA A 90 -9.69 -6.42 4.62
N LYS A 91 -10.80 -6.19 5.35
CA LYS A 91 -11.03 -4.94 6.09
C LYS A 91 -9.89 -4.61 7.05
N GLN A 92 -9.45 -5.57 7.86
CA GLN A 92 -8.32 -5.36 8.78
C GLN A 92 -7.01 -5.06 8.02
N SER A 93 -6.82 -5.68 6.86
CA SER A 93 -5.66 -5.40 6.01
C SER A 93 -5.69 -3.98 5.47
N VAL A 94 -6.84 -3.51 4.99
CA VAL A 94 -7.03 -2.13 4.53
C VAL A 94 -6.72 -1.12 5.65
N GLU A 95 -7.12 -1.39 6.88
CA GLU A 95 -6.81 -0.53 8.04
C GLU A 95 -5.29 -0.39 8.27
N ARG A 96 -4.54 -1.50 8.22
CA ARG A 96 -3.07 -1.48 8.36
C ARG A 96 -2.39 -0.76 7.19
N LEU A 97 -2.86 -0.97 5.97
CA LEU A 97 -2.36 -0.28 4.79
C LEU A 97 -2.65 1.22 4.85
N ALA A 98 -3.82 1.62 5.36
CA ALA A 98 -4.18 3.01 5.55
C ALA A 98 -3.29 3.69 6.61
N GLU A 99 -2.98 3.02 7.72
CA GLU A 99 -2.02 3.52 8.71
C GLU A 99 -0.62 3.73 8.12
N SER A 100 -0.14 2.76 7.34
CA SER A 100 1.13 2.86 6.61
C SER A 100 1.14 4.04 5.65
N ALA A 101 0.11 4.19 4.82
CA ALA A 101 0.01 5.28 3.85
C ALA A 101 -0.09 6.66 4.54
N ALA A 102 -0.90 6.77 5.59
CA ALA A 102 -1.03 7.99 6.38
C ALA A 102 0.31 8.40 7.03
N THR A 103 1.06 7.43 7.54
CA THR A 103 2.39 7.67 8.14
C THR A 103 3.40 8.17 7.12
N VAL A 104 3.47 7.53 5.94
CA VAL A 104 4.36 7.97 4.86
C VAL A 104 3.98 9.36 4.38
N ALA A 105 2.70 9.60 4.10
CA ALA A 105 2.23 10.90 3.65
C ALA A 105 2.49 12.00 4.69
N GLY A 106 2.19 11.72 5.96
CA GLY A 106 2.39 12.68 7.04
C GLY A 106 3.86 13.01 7.30
N ARG A 107 4.75 12.02 7.23
CA ARG A 107 6.21 12.21 7.33
C ARG A 107 6.81 12.89 6.10
N SER A 108 6.13 12.80 4.96
CA SER A 108 6.46 13.51 3.71
C SER A 108 5.84 14.92 3.62
N GLY A 109 5.18 15.40 4.69
CA GLY A 109 4.68 16.78 4.78
C GLY A 109 3.17 16.96 4.72
N ALA A 110 2.38 15.91 4.49
CA ALA A 110 0.93 16.00 4.55
C ALA A 110 0.46 16.31 5.98
N ASN A 111 -0.59 17.13 6.10
CA ASN A 111 -1.19 17.44 7.40
C ASN A 111 -2.46 16.63 7.67
N TYR A 112 -2.91 16.57 8.93
CA TYR A 112 -4.10 15.81 9.32
C TYR A 112 -5.40 16.20 8.60
N ALA A 113 -5.52 17.41 8.06
CA ALA A 113 -6.69 17.78 7.25
C ALA A 113 -6.63 17.12 5.87
N GLN A 114 -5.44 17.08 5.24
CA GLN A 114 -5.22 16.36 3.97
C GLN A 114 -5.39 14.86 4.13
N LEU A 115 -4.84 14.26 5.21
CA LEU A 115 -5.04 12.84 5.51
C LEU A 115 -6.53 12.50 5.71
N GLY A 116 -7.26 13.37 6.40
CA GLY A 116 -8.70 13.19 6.61
C GLY A 116 -9.49 13.33 5.31
N ALA A 117 -9.13 14.29 4.45
CA ALA A 117 -9.75 14.47 3.14
C ALA A 117 -9.57 13.23 2.25
N ALA A 118 -8.35 12.70 2.17
CA ALA A 118 -8.04 11.49 1.41
C ALA A 118 -8.75 10.24 1.96
N TRP A 119 -9.05 10.21 3.26
CA TRP A 119 -9.75 9.09 3.91
C TRP A 119 -11.25 9.35 4.09
N GLY A 120 -11.96 9.42 2.97
CA GLY A 120 -13.42 9.55 2.97
C GLY A 120 -13.93 10.86 3.58
N GLY A 121 -13.12 11.93 3.54
CA GLY A 121 -13.54 13.25 4.01
C GLY A 121 -13.72 13.39 5.52
N ILE A 122 -13.03 12.57 6.33
CA ILE A 122 -13.13 12.69 7.79
C ILE A 122 -12.50 13.99 8.30
N LYS A 123 -13.02 14.49 9.41
CA LYS A 123 -12.50 15.72 10.04
C LYS A 123 -11.06 15.52 10.53
N ARG A 124 -10.27 16.61 10.52
CA ARG A 124 -8.89 16.67 11.04
C ARG A 124 -8.71 16.00 12.41
N GLN A 125 -9.62 16.23 13.35
CA GLN A 125 -9.52 15.64 14.69
C GLN A 125 -9.73 14.13 14.67
N SER A 126 -10.65 13.63 13.83
CA SER A 126 -10.85 12.19 13.62
C SER A 126 -9.63 11.56 12.97
N ALA A 127 -9.02 12.21 11.97
CA ALA A 127 -7.78 11.75 11.35
C ALA A 127 -6.63 11.68 12.37
N ARG A 128 -6.49 12.68 13.24
CA ARG A 128 -5.49 12.67 14.32
C ARG A 128 -5.73 11.57 15.35
N LEU A 129 -6.98 11.30 15.72
CA LEU A 129 -7.30 10.19 16.62
C LEU A 129 -7.00 8.83 15.98
N LYS A 130 -7.25 8.71 14.67
CA LYS A 130 -7.00 7.48 13.91
C LYS A 130 -5.50 7.21 13.71
N TRP A 131 -4.71 8.26 13.46
CA TRP A 131 -3.28 8.16 13.18
C TRP A 131 -2.45 9.16 13.99
N PRO A 132 -2.40 9.05 15.33
CA PRO A 132 -1.80 10.07 16.21
C PRO A 132 -0.32 10.37 15.95
N HIS A 133 0.39 9.45 15.29
CA HIS A 133 1.83 9.53 15.00
C HIS A 133 2.16 9.77 13.52
N ALA A 134 1.15 9.90 12.64
CA ALA A 134 1.39 10.05 11.21
C ALA A 134 2.10 11.35 10.86
N VAL A 135 1.78 12.45 11.55
CA VAL A 135 2.39 13.76 11.30
C VAL A 135 3.27 14.14 12.51
N VAL A 136 4.59 14.05 12.34
CA VAL A 136 5.57 14.39 13.38
C VAL A 136 6.10 15.80 13.16
N ARG A 137 6.16 16.61 14.23
CA ARG A 137 6.86 17.90 14.22
C ARG A 137 8.38 17.68 14.41
N LYS A 138 9.05 17.18 13.37
CA LYS A 138 10.51 17.12 13.18
C LYS A 138 11.33 16.22 14.14
N ALA A 139 12.24 15.45 13.53
CA ALA A 139 13.35 14.67 14.09
C ALA A 139 12.97 13.63 15.17
N ALA A 140 12.30 12.57 14.75
CA ALA A 140 12.55 11.28 15.40
C ALA A 140 13.39 10.47 14.41
N SER A 141 14.58 10.06 14.85
CA SER A 141 15.45 9.05 14.26
C SER A 141 14.79 7.66 14.26
N GLU A 142 13.49 7.62 13.99
CA GLU A 142 12.64 6.46 14.12
C GLU A 142 12.42 5.88 12.73
N SER A 143 12.70 4.58 12.60
CA SER A 143 12.40 3.80 11.43
C SER A 143 10.96 4.03 10.98
N ILE A 144 10.78 4.29 9.69
CA ILE A 144 9.49 4.61 9.10
C ILE A 144 9.00 3.41 8.30
N PRO A 145 8.20 2.50 8.90
CA PRO A 145 7.72 1.34 8.19
C PRO A 145 6.66 1.73 7.16
N PHE A 146 6.70 1.08 5.99
CA PHE A 146 5.64 1.15 5.02
C PHE A 146 5.45 -0.15 4.24
N HIS A 147 4.27 -0.32 3.64
CA HIS A 147 3.89 -1.49 2.85
C HIS A 147 3.74 -1.09 1.38
N HIS A 148 4.30 -1.90 0.48
CA HIS A 148 4.12 -1.70 -0.97
C HIS A 148 4.30 -3.02 -1.73
N ALA A 149 3.56 -3.21 -2.83
CA ALA A 149 3.66 -4.38 -3.71
C ALA A 149 3.60 -5.76 -3.00
N GLY A 150 2.90 -5.84 -1.86
CA GLY A 150 2.77 -7.05 -1.06
C GLY A 150 3.96 -7.34 -0.12
N GLY A 151 5.00 -6.50 -0.13
CA GLY A 151 6.10 -6.53 0.83
C GLY A 151 6.09 -5.36 1.81
N THR A 152 7.11 -5.30 2.65
CA THR A 152 7.28 -4.32 3.73
C THR A 152 8.65 -3.68 3.65
N ALA A 153 8.76 -2.39 3.92
CA ALA A 153 10.03 -1.70 4.07
C ALA A 153 10.02 -0.79 5.29
N ALA A 154 11.20 -0.37 5.74
CA ALA A 154 11.37 0.69 6.72
C ALA A 154 12.51 1.60 6.29
N VAL A 155 12.29 2.90 6.36
CA VAL A 155 13.30 3.92 6.06
C VAL A 155 13.86 4.49 7.36
N HIS A 156 15.17 4.65 7.42
CA HIS A 156 15.93 5.03 8.61
C HIS A 156 16.76 6.28 8.31
N HIS A 157 16.96 7.13 9.32
CA HIS A 157 17.89 8.27 9.25
C HIS A 157 19.09 7.98 10.14
N ASP A 158 20.27 8.00 9.54
CA ASP A 158 21.54 8.05 10.27
C ASP A 158 21.88 9.51 10.54
N ALA A 159 21.79 9.89 11.82
CA ALA A 159 22.02 11.27 12.25
C ALA A 159 23.51 11.68 12.19
N ASP A 160 24.44 10.73 12.25
CA ASP A 160 25.88 11.01 12.24
C ASP A 160 26.37 11.23 10.80
N ALA A 161 25.84 10.46 9.85
CA ALA A 161 26.13 10.62 8.42
C ALA A 161 25.24 11.66 7.72
N ASP A 162 24.20 12.16 8.40
CA ASP A 162 23.08 12.92 7.83
C ASP A 162 22.55 12.29 6.54
N ALA A 163 22.36 10.97 6.57
CA ALA A 163 21.99 10.16 5.43
C ALA A 163 20.84 9.20 5.75
N TRP A 164 20.14 8.78 4.71
CA TRP A 164 18.99 7.89 4.79
C TRP A 164 19.33 6.53 4.18
N TRP A 165 18.74 5.49 4.74
CA TRP A 165 18.84 4.11 4.25
C TRP A 165 17.52 3.38 4.47
N TYR A 166 17.38 2.19 3.90
CA TYR A 166 16.19 1.37 4.07
C TYR A 166 16.51 -0.11 4.28
N THR A 167 15.59 -0.78 4.97
CA THR A 167 15.45 -2.24 4.97
C THR A 167 14.16 -2.60 4.25
N ALA A 168 14.15 -3.65 3.43
CA ALA A 168 12.94 -4.11 2.77
C ALA A 168 12.86 -5.63 2.67
N THR A 169 11.65 -6.16 2.80
CA THR A 169 11.28 -7.57 2.60
C THR A 169 10.23 -7.63 1.49
N GLY A 170 10.59 -8.26 0.37
CA GLY A 170 9.70 -8.47 -0.77
C GLY A 170 8.55 -9.42 -0.48
N ALA A 171 7.53 -9.43 -1.34
CA ALA A 171 6.42 -10.37 -1.23
C ALA A 171 6.86 -11.84 -1.45
N ASP A 172 7.99 -12.03 -2.12
CA ASP A 172 8.69 -13.31 -2.29
C ASP A 172 9.52 -13.74 -1.06
N GLY A 173 9.56 -12.92 0.00
CA GLY A 173 10.30 -13.15 1.23
C GLY A 173 11.78 -12.77 1.17
N ARG A 174 12.27 -12.16 0.09
CA ARG A 174 13.66 -11.72 -0.01
C ARG A 174 13.90 -10.40 0.73
N GLU A 175 14.99 -10.34 1.48
CA GLU A 175 15.36 -9.19 2.28
C GLU A 175 16.52 -8.40 1.66
N THR A 176 16.52 -7.09 1.85
CA THR A 176 17.64 -6.21 1.52
C THR A 176 17.81 -5.13 2.58
N GLU A 177 19.03 -4.62 2.66
CA GLU A 177 19.42 -3.45 3.44
C GLU A 177 20.28 -2.56 2.54
N SER A 178 19.94 -1.27 2.43
CA SER A 178 20.73 -0.31 1.66
C SER A 178 21.84 0.30 2.52
N GLU A 179 22.91 0.75 1.87
CA GLU A 179 23.88 1.62 2.53
C GLU A 179 23.24 2.99 2.86
N PRO A 180 23.74 3.72 3.90
CA PRO A 180 23.29 5.07 4.25
C PRO A 180 23.87 6.11 3.28
N VAL A 181 23.41 6.06 2.03
CA VAL A 181 23.89 6.92 0.94
C VAL A 181 22.84 7.89 0.42
N HIS A 182 21.56 7.74 0.83
CA HIS A 182 20.48 8.58 0.33
C HIS A 182 20.47 9.93 1.05
N ARG A 183 20.43 11.02 0.30
CA ARG A 183 20.48 12.38 0.89
C ARG A 183 19.15 12.80 1.47
N THR A 184 18.07 12.18 1.02
CA THR A 184 16.72 12.55 1.40
C THR A 184 15.88 11.32 1.77
N TYR A 185 14.87 11.54 2.61
CA TYR A 185 13.85 10.54 2.90
C TYR A 185 13.13 10.05 1.64
N ALA A 186 12.89 10.94 0.67
CA ALA A 186 12.23 10.60 -0.59
C ALA A 186 13.06 9.63 -1.44
N GLU A 187 14.38 9.84 -1.50
CA GLU A 187 15.32 8.91 -2.16
C GLU A 187 15.25 7.51 -1.55
N ALA A 188 15.26 7.41 -0.21
CA ALA A 188 15.22 6.12 0.47
C ALA A 188 13.87 5.41 0.30
N ILE A 189 12.74 6.14 0.33
CA ILE A 189 11.42 5.57 -0.01
C ILE A 189 11.43 5.02 -1.44
N ALA A 190 11.93 5.80 -2.39
CA ALA A 190 11.91 5.41 -3.80
C ALA A 190 12.76 4.15 -4.02
N GLY A 191 13.96 4.08 -3.44
CA GLY A 191 14.81 2.89 -3.49
C GLY A 191 14.13 1.65 -2.89
N ALA A 192 13.54 1.79 -1.70
CA ALA A 192 12.76 0.72 -1.08
C ALA A 192 11.55 0.30 -1.95
N THR A 193 10.86 1.26 -2.56
CA THR A 193 9.69 1.01 -3.42
C THR A 193 10.08 0.26 -4.69
N GLU A 194 11.19 0.65 -5.33
CA GLU A 194 11.75 -0.04 -6.50
C GLU A 194 12.09 -1.50 -6.17
N TYR A 195 12.74 -1.73 -5.01
CA TYR A 195 13.01 -3.08 -4.54
C TYR A 195 11.72 -3.88 -4.34
N LEU A 196 10.72 -3.32 -3.64
CA LEU A 196 9.46 -4.00 -3.39
C LEU A 196 8.70 -4.35 -4.69
N LEU A 197 8.74 -3.48 -5.70
CA LEU A 197 8.14 -3.75 -7.02
C LEU A 197 8.87 -4.87 -7.76
N ALA A 198 10.21 -4.90 -7.73
CA ALA A 198 11.00 -5.96 -8.34
C ALA A 198 10.78 -7.34 -7.68
N HIS A 199 10.35 -7.34 -6.42
CA HIS A 199 10.08 -8.53 -5.60
C HIS A 199 8.60 -8.75 -5.30
N ALA A 200 7.72 -8.21 -6.14
CA ALA A 200 6.29 -8.48 -6.09
C ALA A 200 6.00 -9.92 -6.54
N LEU A 201 5.04 -10.59 -5.91
CA LEU A 201 4.53 -11.86 -6.45
C LEU A 201 3.70 -11.55 -7.70
N PRO A 202 3.90 -12.25 -8.83
CA PRO A 202 3.09 -12.04 -10.01
C PRO A 202 1.63 -12.27 -9.65
N GLY A 203 0.81 -11.22 -9.79
CA GLY A 203 -0.63 -11.38 -9.83
C GLY A 203 -0.92 -12.35 -10.97
N ARG A 204 -1.65 -13.43 -10.69
CA ARG A 204 -2.07 -14.41 -11.71
C ARG A 204 -2.78 -13.64 -12.82
N GLN A 205 -2.06 -13.34 -13.91
CA GLN A 205 -2.67 -12.82 -15.12
C GLN A 205 -3.64 -13.88 -15.62
N ALA A 206 -4.92 -13.52 -15.75
CA ALA A 206 -5.88 -14.33 -16.47
C ALA A 206 -5.36 -14.57 -17.90
N PRO A 207 -5.52 -15.77 -18.48
CA PRO A 207 -5.11 -16.00 -19.85
C PRO A 207 -5.89 -15.05 -20.78
N ALA A 208 -5.16 -14.30 -21.60
CA ALA A 208 -5.75 -13.61 -22.75
C ALA A 208 -6.41 -14.66 -23.63
N GLY A 209 -7.74 -14.60 -23.75
CA GLY A 209 -8.47 -15.40 -24.71
C GLY A 209 -8.31 -14.79 -26.09
N ASP A 210 -7.76 -15.56 -27.02
CA ASP A 210 -7.98 -15.41 -28.47
C ASP A 210 -9.41 -15.83 -28.84
#